data_AF-A0A7Z0N3T3-F1
#
_entry.id   AF-A0A7Z0N3T3-F1
#
_cell.length_a   1.000
_cell.length_b   1.000
_cell.length_c   1.000
_cell.angle_alpha   90.00
_cell.angle_beta   90.00
_cell.angle_gamma   90.00
#
_symmetry.space_group_name_H-M   'P 1'
#
loop_
_entity.id
_entity.type
_entity.pdbx_description
1 polymer ?
#
loop_
_entity_poly.entity_id
_entity_poly.type
_entity_poly.pdbx_seq_one_letter_code
_entity_poly.pdbx_strand_id
1 'polypeptide(L)'
;MPLHRGHHEQAQVALVLFCVGPYRTALEARHVLAMTDHPTALRTANAQTLLYEGGDHETPPNRWLTLRDAQAASDNNSTWQLGVSGDITLQQLPANTLYPLPKLLLSRRFSTALCGLTFHQQQLVLLLDARKLHPSLSQAPCS
;
A
#
# COMPACT_ATOMS: atom_id res chain seq x y z
N MET A 1 -30.83 -0.30 -38.35
CA MET A 1 -30.88 -0.76 -36.94
C MET A 1 -29.53 -0.46 -36.30
N PRO A 2 -29.38 0.61 -35.50
CA PRO A 2 -28.09 0.97 -34.93
C PRO A 2 -27.82 0.11 -33.68
N LEU A 3 -26.71 -0.63 -33.70
CA LEU A 3 -26.18 -1.36 -32.54
C LEU A 3 -25.74 -0.35 -31.48
N HIS A 4 -26.53 -0.22 -30.41
CA HIS A 4 -26.09 0.44 -29.18
C HIS A 4 -24.98 -0.39 -28.56
N ARG A 5 -23.73 -0.07 -28.90
CA ARG A 5 -22.55 -0.58 -28.22
C ARG A 5 -22.52 0.12 -26.87
N GLY A 6 -23.10 -0.49 -25.84
CA GLY A 6 -23.00 -0.01 -24.48
C GLY A 6 -21.53 0.14 -24.13
N HIS A 7 -21.08 1.37 -23.88
CA HIS A 7 -19.82 1.61 -23.20
C HIS A 7 -19.96 0.96 -21.82
N HIS A 8 -19.45 -0.26 -21.66
CA HIS A 8 -19.25 -0.80 -20.33
C HIS A 8 -18.24 0.11 -19.64
N GLU A 9 -18.73 1.02 -18.80
CA GLU A 9 -17.87 1.79 -17.90
C GLU A 9 -17.07 0.80 -17.07
N GLN A 10 -15.78 0.71 -17.38
CA GLN A 10 -14.86 -0.18 -16.72
C GLN A 10 -14.53 0.41 -15.36
N ALA A 11 -14.85 -0.32 -14.29
CA ALA A 11 -14.59 0.12 -12.92
C ALA A 11 -13.12 0.55 -12.75
N GLN A 12 -12.91 1.74 -12.20
CA GLN A 12 -11.59 2.30 -11.93
C GLN A 12 -11.28 2.20 -10.44
N VAL A 13 -10.00 2.00 -10.12
CA VAL A 13 -9.50 1.96 -8.75
C VAL A 13 -8.39 2.99 -8.61
N ALA A 14 -8.56 3.88 -7.63
CA ALA A 14 -7.56 4.86 -7.23
C ALA A 14 -6.49 4.16 -6.38
N LEU A 15 -5.24 4.18 -6.84
CA LEU A 15 -4.10 3.58 -6.16
C LEU A 15 -3.04 4.64 -5.83
N VAL A 16 -2.54 4.61 -4.60
CA VAL A 16 -1.34 5.34 -4.20
C VAL A 16 -0.15 4.43 -4.41
N LEU A 17 0.74 4.81 -5.33
CA LEU A 17 1.97 4.10 -5.66
C LEU A 17 3.13 4.72 -4.90
N PHE A 18 4.03 3.88 -4.39
CA PHE A 18 5.24 4.25 -3.65
C PHE A 18 6.29 3.15 -3.77
N CYS A 19 7.47 3.34 -3.19
CA CYS A 19 8.52 2.32 -3.17
C CYS A 19 8.75 1.75 -1.77
N VAL A 20 9.11 0.47 -1.74
CA VAL A 20 9.56 -0.26 -0.55
C VAL A 20 10.81 -1.04 -0.92
N GLY A 21 11.98 -0.58 -0.47
CA GLY A 21 13.26 -1.08 -0.96
C GLY A 21 13.31 -1.03 -2.51
N PRO A 22 13.62 -2.14 -3.20
CA PRO A 22 13.66 -2.18 -4.67
C PRO A 22 12.29 -2.33 -5.33
N TYR A 23 11.21 -2.49 -4.56
CA TYR A 23 9.89 -2.83 -5.11
C TYR A 23 9.00 -1.60 -5.24
N ARG A 24 8.28 -1.53 -6.36
CA ARG A 24 7.13 -0.65 -6.50
C ARG A 24 5.92 -1.31 -5.87
N THR A 25 5.22 -0.57 -5.04
CA THR A 25 4.05 -1.03 -4.29
C THR A 25 2.90 -0.07 -4.47
N ALA A 26 1.68 -0.56 -4.29
CA ALA A 26 0.49 0.28 -4.30
C ALA A 26 -0.56 -0.23 -3.31
N LEU A 27 -1.38 0.69 -2.83
CA LEU A 27 -2.58 0.40 -2.06
C LEU A 27 -3.72 1.33 -2.47
N GLU A 28 -4.96 0.96 -2.19
CA GLU A 28 -6.12 1.79 -2.55
C GLU A 28 -6.11 3.13 -1.81
N ALA A 29 -6.25 4.22 -2.57
CA ALA A 29 -6.19 5.59 -2.07
C ALA A 29 -7.23 5.89 -0.99
N ARG A 30 -8.37 5.17 -0.99
CA ARG A 30 -9.42 5.31 0.03
C ARG A 30 -8.94 5.06 1.47
N HIS A 31 -7.81 4.36 1.63
CA HIS A 31 -7.23 4.07 2.94
C HIS A 31 -6.19 5.11 3.39
N VAL A 32 -5.77 6.01 2.48
CA VAL A 32 -4.82 7.10 2.76
C VAL A 32 -5.58 8.37 3.08
N LEU A 33 -5.34 8.94 4.25
CA LEU A 33 -6.01 10.14 4.74
C LEU A 33 -5.17 11.40 4.53
N ALA A 34 -3.84 11.27 4.62
CA ALA A 34 -2.90 12.37 4.47
C ALA A 34 -1.49 11.87 4.11
N MET A 35 -0.63 12.80 3.70
CA MET A 35 0.79 12.59 3.50
C MET A 35 1.58 13.71 4.19
N THR A 36 2.64 13.35 4.91
CA THR A 36 3.56 14.30 5.55
C THR A 36 5.02 13.91 5.25
N ASP A 37 5.94 14.87 5.38
CA ASP A 37 7.38 14.60 5.19
C ASP A 37 8.03 13.97 6.44
N HIS A 38 7.38 14.08 7.59
CA HIS A 38 7.86 13.57 8.89
C HIS A 38 6.74 12.83 9.62
N PRO A 39 7.05 11.90 10.54
CA PRO A 39 6.03 11.23 11.33
C PRO A 39 5.39 12.20 12.32
N THR A 40 4.07 12.24 12.35
CA THR A 40 3.25 13.07 13.24
C THR A 40 2.26 12.24 14.08
N ALA A 41 2.04 10.97 13.73
CA ALA A 41 1.22 10.04 14.50
C ALA A 41 2.04 9.30 15.56
N LEU A 42 1.40 8.96 16.69
CA LEU A 42 2.01 8.15 17.75
C LEU A 42 2.32 6.72 17.29
N ARG A 43 1.52 6.20 16.36
CA ARG A 43 1.67 4.85 15.83
C ARG A 43 2.26 4.94 14.43
N THR A 44 3.47 4.44 14.29
CA THR A 44 4.21 4.43 13.04
C THR A 44 4.72 3.03 12.72
N ALA A 45 4.91 2.75 11.44
CA ALA A 45 5.71 1.60 11.01
C ALA A 45 6.39 1.89 9.68
N ASN A 46 7.57 1.32 9.47
CA ASN A 46 8.28 1.39 8.21
C ASN A 46 7.72 0.33 7.25
N ALA A 47 7.37 0.72 6.02
CA ALA A 47 6.89 -0.22 5.02
C ALA A 47 7.90 -1.34 4.72
N GLN A 48 9.20 -1.05 4.81
CA GLN A 48 10.24 -2.03 4.61
C GLN A 48 10.17 -3.18 5.64
N THR A 49 9.99 -2.86 6.92
CA THR A 49 9.90 -3.90 7.97
C THR A 49 8.61 -4.72 7.89
N LEU A 50 7.54 -4.15 7.32
CA LEU A 50 6.25 -4.83 7.16
C LEU A 50 6.18 -5.74 5.93
N LEU A 51 7.02 -5.50 4.92
CA LEU A 51 6.85 -6.07 3.58
C LEU A 51 8.09 -6.80 3.07
N TYR A 52 9.25 -6.62 3.71
CA TYR A 52 10.52 -7.16 3.26
C TYR A 52 11.33 -7.78 4.41
N GLU A 53 11.83 -8.98 4.19
CA GLU A 53 12.71 -9.71 5.11
C GLU A 53 14.16 -9.56 4.60
N GLY A 54 14.86 -8.52 5.06
CA GLY A 54 16.24 -8.25 4.65
C GLY A 54 16.76 -6.94 5.27
N GLY A 55 17.72 -7.09 6.20
CA GLY A 55 17.99 -6.13 7.27
C GLY A 55 19.10 -5.09 7.09
N ASP A 56 19.72 -4.93 5.92
CA ASP A 56 20.93 -4.07 5.81
C ASP A 56 20.78 -2.84 4.90
N HIS A 57 19.59 -2.61 4.32
CA HIS A 57 19.33 -1.46 3.46
C HIS A 57 18.15 -0.64 3.98
N GLU A 58 18.17 -0.26 5.26
CA GLU A 58 17.19 0.68 5.80
C GLU A 58 17.47 2.09 5.26
N THR A 59 17.08 2.34 4.01
CA THR A 59 16.89 3.73 3.58
C THR A 59 15.75 4.28 4.46
N PRO A 60 16.00 5.33 5.25
CA PRO A 60 14.96 5.86 6.11
C PRO A 60 13.77 6.34 5.26
N PRO A 61 12.53 6.22 5.78
CA PRO A 61 11.38 6.74 5.07
C PRO A 61 11.51 8.25 4.90
N ASN A 62 11.26 8.75 3.70
CA ASN A 62 11.29 10.18 3.39
C ASN A 62 9.88 10.78 3.32
N ARG A 63 8.84 9.94 3.44
CA ARG A 63 7.44 10.30 3.40
C ARG A 63 6.63 9.39 4.32
N TRP A 64 5.54 9.93 4.83
CA TRP A 64 4.67 9.26 5.79
C TRP A 64 3.22 9.33 5.31
N LEU A 65 2.63 8.17 5.06
CA LEU A 65 1.22 8.03 4.67
C LEU A 65 0.38 7.79 5.92
N THR A 66 -0.55 8.70 6.24
CA THR A 66 -1.52 8.48 7.31
C THR A 66 -2.61 7.53 6.82
N LEU A 67 -2.69 6.35 7.42
CA LEU A 67 -3.63 5.30 7.08
C LEU A 67 -4.72 5.19 8.16
N ARG A 68 -5.94 4.85 7.72
CA ARG A 68 -7.01 4.45 8.65
C ARG A 68 -6.66 3.09 9.25
N ASP A 69 -6.72 2.97 10.57
CA ASP A 69 -6.58 1.67 11.22
C ASP A 69 -7.87 0.86 11.04
N ALA A 70 -7.76 -0.27 10.33
CA ALA A 70 -8.88 -1.17 10.10
C ALA A 70 -9.12 -2.17 11.25
N GLN A 71 -8.18 -2.28 12.21
CA GLN A 71 -8.24 -3.25 13.32
C GLN A 71 -8.60 -2.61 14.67
N ALA A 72 -8.70 -1.27 14.73
CA ALA A 72 -9.06 -0.58 15.97
C ALA A 72 -10.54 -0.81 16.32
N ALA A 73 -10.79 -1.63 17.33
CA ALA A 73 -12.11 -2.13 17.69
C ALA A 73 -13.03 -1.12 18.41
N SER A 74 -12.61 0.12 18.68
CA SER A 74 -13.40 1.01 19.56
C SER A 74 -13.35 2.51 19.26
N ASP A 75 -12.34 3.01 18.54
CA ASP A 75 -12.23 4.44 18.26
C ASP A 75 -12.46 4.70 16.78
N ASN A 76 -13.59 5.38 16.48
CA ASN A 76 -14.06 5.70 15.13
C ASN A 76 -13.08 6.48 14.24
N ASN A 77 -11.87 6.79 14.72
CA ASN A 77 -10.87 7.53 13.97
C ASN A 77 -9.42 7.12 14.29
N SER A 78 -9.18 5.87 14.69
CA SER A 78 -7.80 5.43 14.91
C SER A 78 -7.02 5.45 13.60
N THR A 79 -5.86 6.12 13.61
CA THR A 79 -4.96 6.24 12.47
C THR A 79 -3.55 5.87 12.88
N TRP A 80 -2.74 5.51 11.90
CA TRP A 80 -1.31 5.27 12.06
C TRP A 80 -0.59 5.71 10.78
N GLN A 81 0.72 5.89 10.84
CA GLN A 81 1.51 6.33 9.69
C GLN A 81 2.46 5.26 9.18
N LEU A 82 2.39 5.03 7.87
CA LEU A 82 3.29 4.16 7.14
C LEU A 82 4.42 5.00 6.54
N GLY A 83 5.65 4.77 7.01
CA GLY A 83 6.86 5.34 6.42
C GLY A 83 7.17 4.63 5.11
N VAL A 84 7.32 5.40 4.03
CA VAL A 84 7.62 4.91 2.68
C VAL A 84 8.80 5.68 2.07
N SER A 85 9.33 5.16 0.98
CA SER A 85 10.44 5.77 0.25
C SER A 85 10.07 6.08 -1.20
N GLY A 86 10.84 6.97 -1.82
CA GLY A 86 10.70 7.33 -3.23
C GLY A 86 9.51 8.24 -3.52
N ASP A 87 9.21 8.42 -4.80
CA ASP A 87 8.11 9.26 -5.23
C ASP A 87 6.76 8.59 -4.95
N ILE A 88 5.83 9.38 -4.41
CA ILE A 88 4.45 8.96 -4.19
C ILE A 88 3.58 9.54 -5.31
N THR A 89 2.85 8.67 -6.00
CA THR A 89 1.94 9.09 -7.08
C THR A 89 0.55 8.50 -6.90
N LEU A 90 -0.48 9.24 -7.31
CA LEU A 90 -1.85 8.77 -7.37
C LEU A 90 -2.18 8.36 -8.81
N GLN A 91 -2.65 7.13 -9.00
CA GLN A 91 -2.99 6.59 -10.32
C GLN A 91 -4.40 6.00 -10.31
N GLN A 92 -5.14 6.19 -11.40
CA GLN A 92 -6.40 5.48 -11.66
C GLN A 92 -6.11 4.31 -12.59
N LEU A 93 -6.34 3.09 -12.12
CA LEU A 93 -6.18 1.88 -12.94
C LEU A 93 -7.51 1.17 -13.15
N PRO A 94 -7.75 0.58 -14.32
CA PRO A 94 -8.93 -0.25 -14.52
C PRO A 94 -8.87 -1.50 -13.62
N ALA A 95 -9.96 -1.85 -12.95
CA ALA A 95 -9.98 -2.92 -11.96
C ALA A 95 -9.57 -4.29 -12.53
N ASN A 96 -9.81 -4.55 -13.82
CA ASN A 96 -9.42 -5.80 -14.48
C ASN A 96 -7.92 -5.90 -14.80
N THR A 97 -7.12 -4.86 -14.54
CA THR A 97 -5.64 -4.93 -14.61
C THR A 97 -5.02 -5.24 -13.26
N LEU A 98 -5.84 -5.42 -12.22
CA LEU A 98 -5.41 -5.85 -10.90
C LEU A 98 -5.52 -7.38 -10.83
N TYR A 99 -4.37 -8.05 -10.82
CA TYR A 99 -4.30 -9.50 -10.83
C TYR A 99 -4.11 -10.03 -9.40
N PRO A 100 -4.85 -11.06 -8.97
CA PRO A 100 -4.60 -11.68 -7.68
C PRO A 100 -3.22 -12.35 -7.68
N LEU A 101 -2.62 -12.52 -6.49
CA LEU A 101 -1.37 -13.25 -6.36
C LEU A 101 -1.55 -14.71 -6.83
N PRO A 102 -0.69 -15.23 -7.72
CA PRO A 102 -0.64 -16.66 -8.04
C PRO A 102 -0.44 -17.51 -6.78
N LYS A 103 -1.07 -18.70 -6.73
CA LYS A 103 -1.04 -19.59 -5.54
C LYS A 103 0.37 -19.85 -5.00
N LEU A 104 1.35 -20.03 -5.91
CA LEU A 104 2.75 -20.23 -5.54
C LEU A 104 3.30 -19.04 -4.74
N LEU A 105 3.09 -17.80 -5.21
CA LEU A 105 3.51 -16.60 -4.51
C LEU A 105 2.72 -16.38 -3.22
N LEU A 106 1.42 -16.68 -3.24
CA LEU A 106 0.57 -16.58 -2.05
C LEU A 106 1.08 -17.46 -0.90
N SER A 107 1.59 -18.67 -1.21
CA SER A 107 2.12 -19.61 -0.21
C SER A 107 3.50 -19.24 0.35
N ARG A 108 4.22 -18.32 -0.30
CA ARG A 108 5.61 -17.94 0.05
C ARG A 108 5.75 -16.48 0.44
N ARG A 109 4.65 -15.71 0.43
CA ARG A 109 4.69 -14.29 0.79
C ARG A 109 5.03 -14.13 2.26
N PHE A 110 5.96 -13.22 2.54
CA PHE A 110 6.27 -12.80 3.89
C PHE A 110 5.10 -12.03 4.51
N SER A 111 4.60 -11.02 3.80
CA SER A 111 3.49 -10.19 4.28
C SER A 111 2.14 -10.68 3.78
N THR A 112 1.17 -10.82 4.69
CA THR A 112 -0.22 -11.15 4.34
C THR A 112 -0.94 -10.00 3.64
N ALA A 113 -0.40 -8.77 3.73
CA ALA A 113 -0.90 -7.60 3.03
C ALA A 113 -0.66 -7.69 1.51
N LEU A 114 0.38 -8.38 1.05
CA LEU A 114 0.62 -8.60 -0.38
C LEU A 114 -0.47 -9.49 -0.98
N CYS A 115 -1.39 -8.91 -1.77
CA CYS A 115 -2.61 -9.57 -2.22
C CYS A 115 -2.76 -9.68 -3.74
N GLY A 116 -2.06 -8.82 -4.49
CA GLY A 116 -2.12 -8.82 -5.94
C GLY A 116 -0.87 -8.23 -6.59
N LEU A 117 -0.91 -8.17 -7.91
CA LEU A 117 0.08 -7.57 -8.78
C LEU A 117 -0.65 -6.76 -9.86
N THR A 118 -0.03 -5.70 -10.35
CA THR A 118 -0.45 -5.00 -11.56
C THR A 118 0.77 -4.53 -12.35
N PHE A 119 0.53 -3.97 -13.53
CA PHE A 119 1.55 -3.33 -14.32
C PHE A 119 1.19 -1.86 -14.53
N HIS A 120 2.13 -0.98 -14.19
CA HIS A 120 2.05 0.44 -14.50
C HIS A 120 3.29 0.82 -15.29
N GLN A 121 3.11 1.43 -16.47
CA GLN A 121 4.22 1.79 -17.36
C GLN A 121 5.18 0.63 -17.65
N GLN A 122 4.63 -0.58 -17.89
CA GLN A 122 5.38 -1.83 -18.12
C GLN A 122 6.24 -2.31 -16.93
N GLN A 123 6.08 -1.70 -15.76
CA GLN A 123 6.75 -2.11 -14.53
C GLN A 123 5.79 -2.87 -13.61
N LEU A 124 6.31 -3.93 -12.99
CA LEU A 124 5.56 -4.69 -11.99
C LEU A 124 5.33 -3.84 -10.74
N VAL A 125 4.08 -3.79 -10.27
CA VAL A 125 3.69 -3.13 -9.03
C VAL A 125 3.00 -4.14 -8.13
N LEU A 126 3.47 -4.25 -6.89
CA LEU A 126 2.89 -5.11 -5.86
C LEU A 126 1.65 -4.43 -5.25
N LEU A 127 0.53 -5.14 -5.18
CA LEU A 127 -0.69 -4.62 -4.57
C LEU A 127 -0.80 -5.07 -3.11
N LEU A 128 -1.04 -4.10 -2.24
CA LEU A 128 -1.17 -4.28 -0.80
C LEU A 128 -2.61 -4.01 -0.34
N ASP A 129 -3.15 -4.92 0.47
CA ASP A 129 -4.39 -4.71 1.21
C ASP A 129 -4.08 -3.90 2.48
N ALA A 130 -4.41 -2.60 2.46
CA ALA A 130 -4.14 -1.68 3.56
C ALA A 130 -4.78 -2.13 4.89
N ARG A 131 -5.86 -2.92 4.86
CA ARG A 131 -6.54 -3.42 6.07
C ARG A 131 -5.76 -4.50 6.81
N LYS A 132 -4.80 -5.13 6.13
CA LYS A 132 -3.90 -6.15 6.67
C LYS A 132 -2.56 -5.56 7.11
N LEU A 133 -2.27 -4.32 6.72
CA LEU A 133 -1.18 -3.56 7.27
C LEU A 133 -1.55 -3.09 8.68
N HIS A 134 -0.61 -3.24 9.60
CA HIS A 134 -0.75 -2.79 10.96
C HIS A 134 0.62 -2.36 11.47
N PRO A 135 0.70 -1.33 12.33
CA PRO A 135 1.95 -0.97 12.95
C PRO A 135 2.32 -2.08 13.94
N SER A 136 3.43 -2.78 13.69
CA SER A 136 4.02 -3.68 14.68
C SER A 136 4.40 -2.85 15.90
N LEU A 137 3.91 -3.21 17.09
CA LEU A 137 4.17 -2.49 18.36
C LEU A 137 5.66 -2.48 18.81
N SER A 138 6.61 -2.91 17.97
CA SER A 138 8.00 -3.12 18.38
C SER A 138 8.96 -1.95 18.14
N GLN A 139 8.49 -0.76 17.76
CA GLN A 139 9.35 0.41 17.72
C GLN A 139 9.05 1.31 18.93
N ALA A 140 9.87 1.12 19.98
CA ALA A 140 10.00 2.12 21.03
C ALA A 140 10.43 3.45 20.38
N PRO A 141 9.92 4.59 20.87
CA PRO A 141 10.35 5.89 20.36
C PRO A 141 11.86 6.04 20.58
N CYS A 142 12.60 6.35 19.50
CA CYS A 142 13.96 6.85 19.64
C CYS A 142 13.92 8.10 20.52
N SER A 143 14.63 8.03 21.65
CA SER A 143 14.85 9.11 22.59
C SER A 143 15.87 10.10 22.04
#